data_AF-A0A641AGJ0-F1
#
_entry.id   AF-A0A641AGJ0-F1
#
_cell.length_a   1.000
_cell.length_b   1.000
_cell.length_c   1.000
_cell.angle_alpha   90.00
_cell.angle_beta   90.00
_cell.angle_gamma   90.00
#
_symmetry.space_group_name_H-M   'P 1'
#
loop_
_entity.id
_entity.type
_entity.pdbx_description
1 polymer ?
#
loop_
_entity_poly.entity_id
_entity_poly.type
_entity_poly.pdbx_seq_one_letter_code
_entity_poly.pdbx_strand_id
1 'polypeptide(L)'
;MQNNNTELLFNGLKVLDFTWVGVGPITTKYFADHGADVIKIESASRPDVLRGAPPFKDAIPGINRSQFSGNYNSSKRSLGVNLSIPESLDLVKDIIAKWEPDVIAESFTPRVMKSLGLDYLSVKKIAPDVIYFSTCLMGQYGPHNNYAGFGQLAGAMAGFYEITGWPDRGPAGPYGAYSDFLNPPVAFGSIVAALDYRDRYGKGQHIDLSQYEGAMHFLAPHIMKYNEDGFILGRMGNEDEEMSPHGIFQCLDKKRGLTDTEESWVAIAIESESQWAEFSKVLDLPDEISNQSLSERKLNKPQIDNLISNWTAQNDAGQIMNLLQSHEIPCGMVQSQSDMWEDPQLKHADFFQWLEHSEVGPMPYDGLQFTLSKTPGSLTRAQAMIGEHNLEILDEILS
;
A
#
# COMPACT_ATOMS: atom_id res chain seq x y z
N MET A 1 24.82 -20.93 3.59
CA MET A 1 25.87 -20.08 3.00
C MET A 1 26.04 -20.44 1.53
N GLN A 2 25.34 -19.73 0.65
CA GLN A 2 25.74 -19.59 -0.74
C GLN A 2 25.93 -18.09 -0.95
N ASN A 3 27.19 -17.65 -1.01
CA ASN A 3 27.55 -16.35 -1.56
C ASN A 3 27.25 -16.38 -3.05
N ASN A 4 25.99 -16.17 -3.44
CA ASN A 4 25.69 -15.72 -4.78
C ASN A 4 25.73 -14.20 -4.74
N ASN A 5 26.82 -13.65 -5.26
CA ASN A 5 27.01 -12.24 -5.57
C ASN A 5 26.08 -11.85 -6.73
N THR A 6 24.78 -12.18 -6.63
CA THR A 6 23.78 -11.77 -7.59
C THR A 6 23.53 -10.31 -7.30
N GLU A 7 24.02 -9.44 -8.18
CA GLU A 7 23.66 -8.03 -8.16
C GLU A 7 22.13 -7.92 -8.06
N LEU A 8 21.66 -7.07 -7.15
CA LEU A 8 20.24 -6.80 -6.98
C LEU A 8 19.67 -6.21 -8.28
N LEU A 9 18.36 -6.40 -8.49
CA LEU A 9 17.70 -6.12 -9.77
C LEU A 9 18.00 -4.71 -10.34
N PHE A 10 17.99 -3.70 -9.47
CA PHE A 10 18.21 -2.31 -9.84
C PHE A 10 19.57 -1.78 -9.39
N ASN A 11 20.56 -2.67 -9.19
CA ASN A 11 21.92 -2.24 -8.91
C ASN A 11 22.41 -1.29 -10.01
N GLY A 12 22.93 -0.12 -9.62
CA GLY A 12 23.35 0.94 -10.54
C GLY A 12 22.25 1.90 -10.99
N LEU A 13 20.97 1.63 -10.72
CA LEU A 13 19.88 2.58 -10.98
C LEU A 13 19.90 3.70 -9.94
N LYS A 14 19.90 4.95 -10.39
CA LYS A 14 19.93 6.15 -9.55
C LYS A 14 18.55 6.83 -9.51
N VAL A 15 18.00 7.03 -8.32
CA VAL A 15 16.70 7.69 -8.13
C VAL A 15 16.84 8.90 -7.22
N LEU A 16 16.46 10.08 -7.71
CA LEU A 16 16.36 11.29 -6.91
C LEU A 16 14.89 11.47 -6.46
N ASP A 17 14.65 11.31 -5.17
CA ASP A 17 13.31 11.22 -4.58
C ASP A 17 12.93 12.51 -3.84
N PHE A 18 12.09 13.34 -4.47
CA PHE A 18 11.46 14.54 -3.87
C PHE A 18 10.07 14.27 -3.31
N THR A 19 9.67 13.00 -3.21
CA THR A 19 8.30 12.64 -2.83
C THR A 19 8.11 12.69 -1.32
N TRP A 20 6.85 12.80 -0.91
CA TRP A 20 6.43 12.89 0.49
C TRP A 20 5.12 12.11 0.70
N VAL A 21 4.84 11.75 1.96
CA VAL A 21 3.68 10.95 2.37
C VAL A 21 3.71 9.51 1.85
N GLY A 22 2.75 9.09 1.02
CA GLY A 22 2.48 7.68 0.71
C GLY A 22 2.92 7.28 -0.69
N VAL A 23 2.17 7.71 -1.73
CA VAL A 23 2.31 7.17 -3.08
C VAL A 23 3.74 7.22 -3.61
N GLY A 24 4.34 8.39 -3.59
CA GLY A 24 5.71 8.58 -4.08
C GLY A 24 6.74 7.81 -3.24
N PRO A 25 6.76 7.97 -1.90
CA PRO A 25 7.74 7.27 -1.07
C PRO A 25 7.65 5.74 -1.16
N ILE A 26 6.44 5.17 -1.19
CA ILE A 26 6.23 3.73 -1.37
C ILE A 26 6.74 3.29 -2.75
N THR A 27 6.48 4.09 -3.79
CA THR A 27 6.94 3.79 -5.16
C THR A 27 8.46 3.71 -5.24
N THR A 28 9.17 4.72 -4.72
CA THR A 28 10.64 4.74 -4.77
C THR A 28 11.27 3.71 -3.83
N LYS A 29 10.57 3.30 -2.76
CA LYS A 29 10.99 2.20 -1.88
C LYS A 29 11.10 0.87 -2.62
N TYR A 30 10.19 0.56 -3.57
CA TYR A 30 10.32 -0.66 -4.38
C TYR A 30 11.67 -0.76 -5.08
N PHE A 31 12.16 0.35 -5.65
CA PHE A 31 13.45 0.41 -6.30
C PHE A 31 14.59 0.28 -5.28
N ALA A 32 14.51 1.01 -4.16
CA ALA A 32 15.52 0.97 -3.10
C ALA A 32 15.72 -0.43 -2.52
N ASP A 33 14.63 -1.12 -2.17
CA ASP A 33 14.67 -2.48 -1.62
C ASP A 33 15.13 -3.54 -2.64
N HIS A 34 15.15 -3.18 -3.92
CA HIS A 34 15.65 -4.04 -5.00
C HIS A 34 16.97 -3.54 -5.58
N GLY A 35 17.69 -2.68 -4.85
CA GLY A 35 19.09 -2.35 -5.10
C GLY A 35 19.37 -1.02 -5.78
N ALA A 36 18.34 -0.21 -6.08
CA ALA A 36 18.56 1.14 -6.61
C ALA A 36 19.17 2.05 -5.53
N ASP A 37 20.04 2.96 -5.95
CA ASP A 37 20.51 4.03 -5.10
C ASP A 37 19.49 5.16 -5.10
N VAL A 38 18.69 5.22 -4.03
CA VAL A 38 17.62 6.19 -3.86
C VAL A 38 18.05 7.26 -2.87
N ILE A 39 18.21 8.49 -3.35
CA ILE A 39 18.51 9.66 -2.54
C ILE A 39 17.22 10.45 -2.32
N LYS A 40 16.71 10.41 -1.08
CA LYS A 40 15.57 11.23 -0.66
C LYS A 40 16.02 12.65 -0.33
N ILE A 41 15.47 13.63 -1.03
CA ILE A 41 15.62 15.06 -0.73
C ILE A 41 14.57 15.47 0.28
N GLU A 42 15.02 15.99 1.42
CA GLU A 42 14.10 16.41 2.48
C GLU A 42 14.65 17.62 3.24
N SER A 43 13.77 18.45 3.79
CA SER A 43 14.17 19.62 4.57
C SER A 43 13.89 19.43 6.06
N ALA A 44 14.87 19.70 6.91
CA ALA A 44 14.65 19.75 8.36
C ALA A 44 13.74 20.91 8.78
N SER A 45 13.66 21.99 7.98
CA SER A 45 12.76 23.13 8.26
C SER A 45 11.30 22.83 7.92
N ARG A 46 11.06 21.83 7.05
CA ARG A 46 9.73 21.37 6.66
C ARG A 46 9.80 19.87 6.35
N PRO A 47 9.87 19.02 7.39
CA PRO A 47 9.98 17.58 7.21
C PRO A 47 8.72 17.01 6.59
N ASP A 48 8.84 15.80 6.03
CA ASP A 48 7.69 15.00 5.63
C ASP A 48 6.74 14.87 6.84
N VAL A 49 5.46 15.15 6.63
CA VAL A 49 4.44 15.13 7.68
C VAL A 49 4.34 13.77 8.36
N LEU A 50 4.66 12.68 7.65
CA LEU A 50 4.65 11.34 8.24
C LEU A 50 5.74 11.15 9.29
N ARG A 51 6.86 11.88 9.25
CA ARG A 51 7.87 11.83 10.32
C ARG A 51 7.30 12.23 11.68
N GLY A 52 6.28 13.09 11.67
CA GLY A 52 5.54 13.52 12.85
C GLY A 52 4.24 12.74 13.12
N ALA A 53 3.97 11.66 12.39
CA ALA A 53 2.75 10.87 12.53
C ALA A 53 3.00 9.56 13.31
N PRO A 54 2.06 9.13 14.16
CA PRO A 54 2.13 7.84 14.84
C PRO A 54 1.90 6.67 13.84
N PRO A 55 2.22 5.42 14.23
CA PRO A 55 2.75 5.01 15.52
C PRO A 55 4.23 5.38 15.70
N PHE A 56 4.60 5.76 16.92
CA PHE A 56 5.98 6.07 17.26
C PHE A 56 6.62 4.90 18.02
N LYS A 57 7.92 4.68 17.79
CA LYS A 57 8.71 3.73 18.60
C LYS A 57 8.55 4.04 20.09
N ASP A 58 8.28 3.00 20.88
CA ASP A 58 8.04 3.08 22.33
C ASP A 58 6.90 4.05 22.73
N ALA A 59 6.00 4.39 21.79
CA ALA A 59 4.97 5.41 21.94
C ALA A 59 5.49 6.82 22.29
N ILE A 60 6.76 7.12 21.97
CA ILE A 60 7.39 8.43 22.22
C ILE A 60 7.48 9.21 20.90
N PRO A 61 6.80 10.36 20.75
CA PRO A 61 6.89 11.19 19.56
C PRO A 61 8.31 11.65 19.24
N GLY A 62 8.64 11.72 17.95
CA GLY A 62 9.92 12.22 17.46
C GLY A 62 10.05 12.07 15.95
N ILE A 63 10.80 12.98 15.32
CA ILE A 63 10.96 13.06 13.86
C ILE A 63 11.63 11.82 13.23
N ASN A 64 12.39 11.08 14.04
CA ASN A 64 13.06 9.83 13.67
C ASN A 64 12.40 8.60 14.32
N ARG A 65 11.21 8.78 14.92
CA ARG A 65 10.54 7.72 15.72
C ARG A 65 9.27 7.19 15.06
N SER A 66 8.80 7.82 13.98
CA SER A 66 7.61 7.37 13.27
C SER A 66 7.87 6.07 12.52
N GLN A 67 7.17 5.00 12.92
CA GLN A 67 7.13 3.76 12.16
C GLN A 67 6.39 3.95 10.83
N PHE A 68 5.42 4.87 10.79
CA PHE A 68 4.67 5.18 9.58
C PHE A 68 5.58 5.75 8.50
N SER A 69 6.40 6.76 8.83
CA SER A 69 7.41 7.30 7.92
C SER A 69 8.52 6.29 7.64
N GLY A 70 8.93 5.56 8.68
CA GLY A 70 9.97 4.53 8.61
C GLY A 70 9.66 3.54 7.51
N ASN A 71 8.48 2.94 7.59
CA ASN A 71 8.05 1.87 6.70
C ASN A 71 7.99 2.29 5.23
N TYR A 72 7.88 3.58 4.89
CA TYR A 72 7.83 4.06 3.50
C TYR A 72 9.17 4.52 2.95
N ASN A 73 10.22 4.53 3.79
CA ASN A 73 11.50 5.13 3.44
C ASN A 73 12.72 4.28 3.86
N SER A 74 12.52 3.00 4.18
CA SER A 74 13.65 2.06 4.32
C SER A 74 14.48 2.00 3.03
N SER A 75 15.72 1.55 3.15
CA SER A 75 16.66 1.35 2.03
C SER A 75 17.16 2.64 1.33
N LYS A 76 16.58 3.81 1.63
CA LYS A 76 16.95 5.09 1.02
C LYS A 76 18.07 5.81 1.77
N ARG A 77 18.93 6.51 1.03
CA ARG A 77 19.82 7.56 1.59
C ARG A 77 19.04 8.86 1.72
N SER A 78 19.48 9.76 2.60
CA SER A 78 18.84 11.08 2.79
C SER A 78 19.84 12.21 2.61
N LEU A 79 19.49 13.15 1.73
CA LEU A 79 20.14 14.44 1.57
C LEU A 79 19.22 15.54 2.12
N GLY A 80 19.67 16.17 3.20
CA GLY A 80 18.97 17.22 3.91
C GLY A 80 19.19 18.58 3.25
N VAL A 81 18.20 19.08 2.52
CA VAL A 81 18.28 20.34 1.75
C VAL A 81 17.01 21.14 1.88
N ASN A 82 17.14 22.46 2.11
CA ASN A 82 16.02 23.38 2.08
C ASN A 82 15.92 24.06 0.71
N LEU A 83 15.01 23.58 -0.15
CA LEU A 83 14.81 24.10 -1.51
C LEU A 83 14.28 25.55 -1.57
N SER A 84 13.91 26.16 -0.44
CA SER A 84 13.57 27.59 -0.40
C SER A 84 14.80 28.50 -0.46
N ILE A 85 16.00 27.95 -0.28
CA ILE A 85 17.27 28.69 -0.31
C ILE A 85 17.83 28.61 -1.74
N PRO A 86 18.10 29.73 -2.43
CA PRO A 86 18.60 29.73 -3.80
C PRO A 86 19.85 28.87 -4.02
N GLU A 87 20.82 28.96 -3.10
CA GLU A 87 22.08 28.20 -3.15
C GLU A 87 21.84 26.69 -3.00
N SER A 88 20.84 26.30 -2.21
CA SER A 88 20.41 24.91 -2.08
C SER A 88 19.74 24.38 -3.34
N LEU A 89 19.01 25.24 -4.05
CA LEU A 89 18.41 24.89 -5.33
C LEU A 89 19.47 24.72 -6.43
N ASP A 90 20.49 25.58 -6.44
CA ASP A 90 21.62 25.45 -7.38
C ASP A 90 22.42 24.19 -7.11
N LEU A 91 22.66 23.85 -5.83
CA LEU A 91 23.26 22.59 -5.41
C LEU A 91 22.50 21.37 -5.97
N VAL A 92 21.17 21.38 -5.88
CA VAL A 92 20.35 20.26 -6.39
C VAL A 92 20.43 20.14 -7.91
N LYS A 93 20.48 21.26 -8.63
CA LYS A 93 20.69 21.25 -10.09
C LYS A 93 22.07 20.72 -10.45
N ASP A 94 23.10 21.08 -9.69
CA ASP A 94 24.45 20.55 -9.87
C ASP A 94 24.51 19.04 -9.58
N ILE A 95 23.80 18.56 -8.57
CA ILE A 95 23.64 17.12 -8.30
C ILE A 95 22.97 16.43 -9.48
N ILE A 96 21.86 16.96 -10.01
CA ILE A 96 21.20 16.38 -11.20
C ILE A 96 22.17 16.32 -12.38
N ALA A 97 22.95 17.39 -12.60
CA ALA A 97 23.89 17.49 -13.71
C ALA A 97 25.09 16.54 -13.59
N LYS A 98 25.61 16.32 -12.38
CA LYS A 98 26.82 15.51 -12.14
C LYS A 98 26.53 14.06 -11.82
N TRP A 99 25.46 13.79 -11.07
CA TRP A 99 25.08 12.43 -10.68
C TRP A 99 24.30 11.72 -11.78
N GLU A 100 23.63 12.48 -12.66
CA GLU A 100 22.84 11.98 -13.79
C GLU A 100 21.80 10.93 -13.34
N PRO A 101 20.80 11.31 -12.51
CA PRO A 101 19.81 10.37 -12.01
C PRO A 101 19.00 9.78 -13.18
N ASP A 102 18.78 8.46 -13.13
CA ASP A 102 17.94 7.75 -14.10
C ASP A 102 16.46 8.14 -13.93
N VAL A 103 16.03 8.27 -12.67
CA VAL A 103 14.67 8.60 -12.29
C VAL A 103 14.67 9.80 -11.37
N ILE A 104 13.81 10.77 -11.65
CA ILE A 104 13.45 11.82 -10.69
C ILE A 104 11.98 11.66 -10.34
N ALA A 105 11.68 11.47 -9.06
CA ALA A 105 10.33 11.28 -8.56
C ALA A 105 9.89 12.48 -7.71
N GLU A 106 8.68 13.00 -7.94
CA GLU A 106 8.11 14.08 -7.14
C GLU A 106 6.61 13.88 -6.94
N SER A 107 6.09 14.38 -5.81
CA SER A 107 4.68 14.24 -5.46
C SER A 107 4.02 15.54 -5.00
N PHE A 108 4.37 16.66 -5.64
CA PHE A 108 3.81 17.96 -5.35
C PHE A 108 2.67 18.32 -6.32
N THR A 109 1.89 19.33 -5.93
CA THR A 109 0.97 19.96 -6.88
C THR A 109 1.76 20.65 -8.00
N PRO A 110 1.18 20.84 -9.20
CA PRO A 110 1.93 21.18 -10.42
C PRO A 110 2.71 22.50 -10.38
N ARG A 111 2.42 23.34 -9.39
CA ARG A 111 3.05 24.65 -9.22
C ARG A 111 4.40 24.57 -8.52
N VAL A 112 4.61 23.59 -7.64
CA VAL A 112 5.76 23.59 -6.71
C VAL A 112 7.06 23.38 -7.48
N MET A 113 7.23 22.25 -8.16
CA MET A 113 8.46 21.95 -8.91
C MET A 113 8.72 22.98 -10.02
N LYS A 114 7.66 23.47 -10.67
CA LYS A 114 7.76 24.56 -11.65
C LYS A 114 8.28 25.86 -11.04
N SER A 115 7.80 26.23 -9.84
CA SER A 115 8.28 27.44 -9.14
C SER A 115 9.75 27.34 -8.70
N LEU A 116 10.23 26.11 -8.47
CA LEU A 116 11.62 25.81 -8.16
C LEU A 116 12.49 25.68 -9.43
N GLY A 117 11.90 25.70 -10.63
CA GLY A 117 12.62 25.41 -11.86
C GLY A 117 13.17 23.97 -11.91
N LEU A 118 12.49 23.04 -11.24
CA LEU A 118 12.79 21.61 -11.20
C LEU A 118 11.67 20.77 -11.84
N ASP A 119 10.71 21.38 -12.52
CA ASP A 119 9.73 20.64 -13.32
C ASP A 119 10.39 19.89 -14.48
N TYR A 120 9.68 18.90 -15.04
CA TYR A 120 10.20 18.07 -16.13
C TYR A 120 10.82 18.86 -17.28
N LEU A 121 10.21 19.95 -17.75
CA LEU A 121 10.75 20.73 -18.88
C LEU A 121 12.04 21.47 -18.51
N SER A 122 12.21 21.81 -17.23
CA SER A 122 13.44 22.43 -16.72
C SER A 122 14.53 21.38 -16.52
N VAL A 123 14.22 20.26 -15.87
CA VAL A 123 15.16 19.16 -15.63
C VAL A 123 15.64 18.53 -16.94
N LYS A 124 14.77 18.35 -17.93
CA LYS A 124 15.14 17.77 -19.23
C LYS A 124 16.26 18.53 -19.95
N LYS A 125 16.46 19.81 -19.64
CA LYS A 125 17.58 20.59 -20.20
C LYS A 125 18.93 20.21 -19.59
N ILE A 126 18.90 19.63 -18.38
CA ILE A 126 20.07 19.20 -17.60
C ILE A 126 20.29 17.70 -17.83
N ALA A 127 19.24 16.88 -17.75
CA ALA A 127 19.25 15.43 -17.93
C ALA A 127 18.22 15.03 -19.02
N PRO A 128 18.61 14.99 -20.31
CA PRO A 128 17.66 14.83 -21.43
C PRO A 128 16.94 13.48 -21.52
N ASP A 129 17.52 12.44 -20.95
CA ASP A 129 17.07 11.05 -20.98
C ASP A 129 16.45 10.58 -19.65
N VAL A 130 16.27 11.48 -18.69
CA VAL A 130 15.65 11.18 -17.39
C VAL A 130 14.23 10.64 -17.52
N ILE A 131 13.89 9.67 -16.67
CA ILE A 131 12.50 9.32 -16.40
C ILE A 131 12.00 10.23 -15.28
N TYR A 132 11.11 11.15 -15.61
CA TYR A 132 10.53 12.06 -14.64
C TYR A 132 9.16 11.53 -14.21
N PHE A 133 9.00 11.17 -12.95
CA PHE A 133 7.76 10.68 -12.37
C PHE A 133 7.10 11.75 -11.50
N SER A 134 5.91 12.18 -11.91
CA SER A 134 5.04 13.08 -11.16
C SER A 134 3.83 12.34 -10.65
N THR A 135 3.47 12.52 -9.38
CA THR A 135 2.19 12.05 -8.86
C THR A 135 1.53 13.04 -7.91
N CYS A 136 0.26 13.35 -8.15
CA CYS A 136 -0.55 14.11 -7.20
C CYS A 136 -2.02 13.71 -7.32
N LEU A 137 -2.87 14.24 -6.43
CA LEU A 137 -4.26 13.84 -6.29
C LEU A 137 -5.01 13.72 -7.62
N MET A 138 -4.89 14.75 -8.47
CA MET A 138 -5.65 14.90 -9.72
C MET A 138 -4.80 14.83 -10.99
N GLY A 139 -3.49 14.53 -10.86
CA GLY A 139 -2.54 14.62 -11.97
C GLY A 139 -2.08 16.06 -12.27
N GLN A 140 -1.11 16.18 -13.18
CA GLN A 140 -0.45 17.46 -13.49
C GLN A 140 -1.29 18.38 -14.37
N TYR A 141 -2.29 17.83 -15.05
CA TYR A 141 -3.12 18.54 -16.04
C TYR A 141 -4.62 18.46 -15.73
N GLY A 142 -5.41 19.23 -16.48
CA GLY A 142 -6.86 19.23 -16.34
C GLY A 142 -7.41 20.26 -15.33
N PRO A 143 -8.74 20.35 -15.20
CA PRO A 143 -9.42 21.43 -14.49
C PRO A 143 -9.18 21.41 -12.97
N HIS A 144 -8.87 20.24 -12.40
CA HIS A 144 -8.71 20.04 -10.96
C HIS A 144 -7.25 19.82 -10.53
N ASN A 145 -6.28 20.06 -11.41
CA ASN A 145 -4.86 19.79 -11.14
C ASN A 145 -4.26 20.57 -9.95
N ASN A 146 -4.93 21.62 -9.48
CA ASN A 146 -4.50 22.40 -8.32
C ASN A 146 -5.13 21.91 -7.00
N TYR A 147 -5.95 20.86 -7.03
CA TYR A 147 -6.55 20.32 -5.81
C TYR A 147 -5.50 19.56 -5.01
N ALA A 148 -5.26 20.04 -3.79
CA ALA A 148 -4.43 19.35 -2.82
C ALA A 148 -5.31 18.48 -1.93
N GLY A 149 -4.81 17.30 -1.57
CA GLY A 149 -5.48 16.40 -0.65
C GLY A 149 -4.65 15.15 -0.41
N PHE A 150 -5.10 14.36 0.56
CA PHE A 150 -4.52 13.07 0.91
C PHE A 150 -5.42 11.94 0.38
N GLY A 151 -4.92 10.70 0.41
CA GLY A 151 -5.62 9.57 -0.21
C GLY A 151 -7.02 9.26 0.32
N GLN A 152 -7.38 9.67 1.54
CA GLN A 152 -8.78 9.57 2.02
C GLN A 152 -9.74 10.38 1.15
N LEU A 153 -9.35 11.61 0.80
CA LEU A 153 -10.12 12.46 -0.10
C LEU A 153 -10.16 11.84 -1.50
N ALA A 154 -9.03 11.32 -1.99
CA ALA A 154 -8.96 10.64 -3.29
C ALA A 154 -9.92 9.45 -3.36
N GLY A 155 -9.91 8.58 -2.33
CA GLY A 155 -10.78 7.41 -2.25
C GLY A 155 -12.25 7.77 -2.18
N ALA A 156 -12.60 8.84 -1.44
CA ALA A 156 -13.97 9.36 -1.40
C ALA A 156 -14.41 9.88 -2.79
N MET A 157 -13.57 10.68 -3.44
CA MET A 157 -13.85 11.19 -4.77
C MET A 157 -13.96 10.07 -5.80
N ALA A 158 -13.11 9.05 -5.72
CA ALA A 158 -13.05 7.93 -6.67
C ALA A 158 -14.21 6.94 -6.52
N GLY A 159 -15.10 7.11 -5.53
CA GLY A 159 -16.34 6.33 -5.39
C GLY A 159 -16.29 5.19 -4.37
N PHE A 160 -15.14 4.91 -3.73
CA PHE A 160 -15.01 3.79 -2.78
C PHE A 160 -15.93 3.93 -1.56
N TYR A 161 -16.21 5.17 -1.15
CA TYR A 161 -17.05 5.43 0.02
C TYR A 161 -18.52 5.11 -0.27
N GLU A 162 -18.98 5.25 -1.52
CA GLU A 162 -20.40 5.00 -1.86
C GLU A 162 -20.74 3.51 -1.76
N ILE A 163 -19.78 2.63 -2.06
CA ILE A 163 -19.99 1.17 -2.11
C ILE A 163 -19.55 0.46 -0.82
N THR A 164 -18.82 1.14 0.06
CA THR A 164 -18.27 0.55 1.30
C THR A 164 -19.10 0.93 2.52
N GLY A 165 -19.33 -0.03 3.40
CA GLY A 165 -20.10 0.13 4.63
C GLY A 165 -21.42 -0.62 4.63
N TRP A 166 -22.26 -0.34 5.62
CA TRP A 166 -23.57 -0.99 5.77
C TRP A 166 -24.67 -0.21 5.03
N PRO A 167 -25.66 -0.89 4.43
CA PRO A 167 -26.74 -0.26 3.65
C PRO A 167 -27.59 0.72 4.46
N ASP A 168 -27.74 0.48 5.76
CA ASP A 168 -28.53 1.29 6.71
C ASP A 168 -27.72 2.45 7.32
N ARG A 169 -26.46 2.65 6.91
CA ARG A 169 -25.56 3.69 7.42
C ARG A 169 -25.06 4.60 6.29
N GLY A 170 -24.51 5.74 6.70
CA GLY A 170 -23.84 6.67 5.79
C GLY A 170 -22.58 6.07 5.15
N PRO A 171 -22.12 6.63 4.00
CA PRO A 171 -20.90 6.21 3.33
C PRO A 171 -19.68 6.14 4.27
N ALA A 172 -18.93 5.04 4.21
CA ALA A 172 -17.71 4.85 4.98
C ALA A 172 -16.68 4.10 4.12
N GLY A 173 -15.60 4.77 3.74
CA GLY A 173 -14.58 4.14 2.90
C GLY A 173 -13.70 3.13 3.63
N PRO A 174 -12.84 2.41 2.89
CA PRO A 174 -11.80 1.57 3.46
C PRO A 174 -10.92 2.34 4.44
N TYR A 175 -10.33 1.64 5.41
CA TYR A 175 -9.49 2.28 6.43
C TYR A 175 -8.27 2.99 5.81
N GLY A 176 -8.01 4.21 6.29
CA GLY A 176 -6.82 4.97 5.92
C GLY A 176 -6.88 5.59 4.52
N ALA A 177 -5.72 6.01 4.01
CA ALA A 177 -5.58 6.62 2.69
C ALA A 177 -5.54 5.55 1.60
N TYR A 178 -6.64 4.81 1.38
CA TYR A 178 -6.64 3.58 0.59
C TYR A 178 -6.06 3.73 -0.83
N SER A 179 -6.34 4.87 -1.50
CA SER A 179 -5.75 5.18 -2.81
C SER A 179 -4.23 5.22 -2.81
N ASP A 180 -3.60 5.58 -1.67
CA ASP A 180 -2.15 5.69 -1.57
C ASP A 180 -1.46 4.32 -1.66
N PHE A 181 -2.22 3.24 -1.52
CA PHE A 181 -1.75 1.86 -1.64
C PHE A 181 -2.04 1.23 -3.01
N LEU A 182 -3.03 1.76 -3.75
CA LEU A 182 -3.39 1.27 -5.08
C LEU A 182 -2.46 1.80 -6.18
N ASN A 183 -1.99 3.03 -6.00
CA ASN A 183 -1.18 3.73 -7.00
C ASN A 183 0.29 3.27 -7.09
N PRO A 184 1.00 2.94 -5.99
CA PRO A 184 2.43 2.60 -6.06
C PRO A 184 2.78 1.42 -6.97
N PRO A 185 2.04 0.29 -7.01
CA PRO A 185 2.34 -0.78 -7.96
C PRO A 185 2.22 -0.35 -9.42
N VAL A 186 1.23 0.49 -9.75
CA VAL A 186 1.05 1.07 -11.09
C VAL A 186 2.18 2.05 -11.42
N ALA A 187 2.58 2.87 -10.45
CA ALA A 187 3.71 3.79 -10.57
C ALA A 187 5.02 3.04 -10.82
N PHE A 188 5.29 1.98 -10.04
CA PHE A 188 6.44 1.10 -10.23
C PHE A 188 6.48 0.50 -11.63
N GLY A 189 5.37 -0.10 -12.07
CA GLY A 189 5.25 -0.67 -13.42
C GLY A 189 5.46 0.35 -14.54
N SER A 190 4.94 1.57 -14.39
CA SER A 190 5.09 2.63 -15.39
C SER A 190 6.54 3.16 -15.46
N ILE A 191 7.23 3.31 -14.33
CA ILE A 191 8.65 3.67 -14.30
C ILE A 191 9.50 2.56 -14.92
N VAL A 192 9.25 1.29 -14.60
CA VAL A 192 9.96 0.15 -15.22
C VAL A 192 9.75 0.12 -16.75
N ALA A 193 8.50 0.32 -17.21
CA ALA A 193 8.22 0.41 -18.64
C ALA A 193 8.93 1.61 -19.30
N ALA A 194 9.04 2.72 -18.58
CA ALA A 194 9.73 3.91 -19.09
C ALA A 194 11.25 3.74 -19.16
N LEU A 195 11.85 3.03 -18.20
CA LEU A 195 13.25 2.61 -18.23
C LEU A 195 13.51 1.66 -19.40
N ASP A 196 12.67 0.64 -19.63
CA ASP A 196 12.79 -0.24 -20.80
C ASP A 196 12.70 0.53 -22.13
N TYR A 197 11.80 1.51 -22.22
CA TYR A 197 11.72 2.41 -23.38
C TYR A 197 13.02 3.19 -23.57
N ARG A 198 13.56 3.79 -22.50
CA ARG A 198 14.81 4.54 -22.56
C ARG A 198 15.97 3.66 -22.99
N ASP A 199 16.09 2.45 -22.47
CA ASP A 199 17.19 1.54 -22.82
C ASP A 199 17.14 1.10 -24.29
N ARG A 200 15.93 0.97 -24.87
CA ARG A 200 15.75 0.63 -26.29
C ARG A 200 15.97 1.80 -27.24
N TYR A 201 15.63 3.02 -26.82
CA TYR A 201 15.53 4.17 -27.74
C TYR A 201 16.39 5.38 -27.36
N GLY A 202 17.08 5.35 -26.23
CA GLY A 202 17.92 6.43 -25.69
C GLY A 202 17.14 7.69 -25.32
N LYS A 203 15.86 7.57 -24.93
CA LYS A 203 14.97 8.72 -24.69
C LYS A 203 14.22 8.58 -23.38
N GLY A 204 14.32 9.62 -22.54
CA GLY A 204 13.54 9.78 -21.34
C GLY A 204 12.11 10.25 -21.61
N GLN A 205 11.28 10.29 -20.57
CA GLN A 205 9.89 10.71 -20.65
C GLN A 205 9.34 11.17 -19.30
N HIS A 206 8.19 11.86 -19.36
CA HIS A 206 7.44 12.29 -18.19
C HIS A 206 6.25 11.36 -17.99
N ILE A 207 6.15 10.81 -16.78
CA ILE A 207 5.03 10.04 -16.29
C ILE A 207 4.21 10.96 -15.38
N ASP A 208 2.97 11.25 -15.78
CA ASP A 208 1.98 11.91 -14.94
C ASP A 208 0.99 10.88 -14.42
N LEU A 209 1.02 10.62 -13.11
CA LEU A 209 0.12 9.67 -12.46
C LEU A 209 -0.82 10.40 -11.49
N SER A 210 -2.08 10.51 -11.92
CA SER A 210 -3.19 10.96 -11.09
C SER A 210 -3.59 9.88 -10.08
N GLN A 211 -3.52 10.20 -8.80
CA GLN A 211 -3.88 9.25 -7.73
C GLN A 211 -5.38 8.90 -7.76
N TYR A 212 -6.20 9.86 -8.19
CA TYR A 212 -7.63 9.69 -8.40
C TYR A 212 -7.93 8.73 -9.56
N GLU A 213 -7.32 8.95 -10.73
CA GLU A 213 -7.54 8.10 -11.91
C GLU A 213 -7.04 6.68 -11.65
N GLY A 214 -5.84 6.54 -11.06
CA GLY A 214 -5.27 5.24 -10.70
C GLY A 214 -6.13 4.47 -9.70
N ALA A 215 -6.72 5.14 -8.71
CA ALA A 215 -7.65 4.50 -7.79
C ALA A 215 -8.99 4.12 -8.46
N MET A 216 -9.52 4.96 -9.36
CA MET A 216 -10.77 4.72 -10.07
C MET A 216 -10.74 3.44 -10.93
N HIS A 217 -9.58 3.03 -11.45
CA HIS A 217 -9.44 1.78 -12.22
C HIS A 217 -9.95 0.54 -11.48
N PHE A 218 -9.92 0.54 -10.15
CA PHE A 218 -10.40 -0.57 -9.32
C PHE A 218 -11.93 -0.62 -9.18
N LEU A 219 -12.65 0.39 -9.69
CA LEU A 219 -14.11 0.42 -9.78
C LEU A 219 -14.61 0.35 -11.23
N ALA A 220 -13.73 0.09 -12.19
CA ALA A 220 -14.06 0.12 -13.62
C ALA A 220 -15.28 -0.74 -14.01
N PRO A 221 -15.44 -2.00 -13.54
CA PRO A 221 -16.62 -2.79 -13.86
C PRO A 221 -17.94 -2.14 -13.42
N HIS A 222 -17.94 -1.44 -12.27
CA HIS A 222 -19.14 -0.76 -11.76
C HIS A 222 -19.49 0.49 -12.57
N ILE A 223 -18.48 1.23 -13.03
CA ILE A 223 -18.67 2.34 -13.95
C ILE A 223 -19.25 1.85 -15.28
N MET A 224 -18.78 0.69 -15.77
CA MET A 224 -19.32 0.08 -17.00
C MET A 224 -20.76 -0.40 -16.81
N LYS A 225 -21.09 -1.01 -15.66
CA LYS A 225 -22.46 -1.42 -15.34
C LYS A 225 -23.42 -0.22 -15.34
N TYR A 226 -23.03 0.89 -14.70
CA TYR A 226 -23.82 2.13 -14.77
C TYR A 226 -24.01 2.63 -16.21
N ASN A 227 -22.98 2.51 -17.06
CA ASN A 227 -23.11 2.88 -18.47
C ASN A 227 -24.11 1.99 -19.24
N GLU A 228 -24.17 0.70 -18.91
CA GLU A 228 -25.01 -0.28 -19.58
C GLU A 228 -26.50 -0.13 -19.22
N ASP A 229 -26.84 -0.11 -17.93
CA ASP A 229 -28.23 -0.19 -17.46
C ASP A 229 -28.62 0.90 -16.44
N GLY A 230 -27.70 1.83 -16.10
CA GLY A 230 -27.93 2.88 -15.12
C GLY A 230 -27.91 2.40 -13.67
N PHE A 231 -27.56 1.14 -13.41
CA PHE A 231 -27.45 0.61 -12.05
C PHE A 231 -26.33 1.28 -11.27
N ILE A 232 -26.65 1.74 -10.07
CA ILE A 232 -25.70 2.33 -9.13
C ILE A 232 -25.46 1.29 -8.04
N LEU A 233 -24.21 0.82 -7.93
CA LEU A 233 -23.84 -0.09 -6.87
C LEU A 233 -23.94 0.62 -5.51
N GLY A 234 -24.56 -0.05 -4.54
CA GLY A 234 -24.72 0.44 -3.18
C GLY A 234 -23.90 -0.34 -2.17
N ARG A 235 -23.98 0.10 -0.91
CA ARG A 235 -23.37 -0.58 0.24
C ARG A 235 -24.10 -1.87 0.56
N MET A 236 -23.34 -2.93 0.80
CA MET A 236 -23.87 -4.26 1.11
C MET A 236 -23.25 -4.88 2.38
N GLY A 237 -22.39 -4.17 3.10
CA GLY A 237 -21.70 -4.73 4.26
C GLY A 237 -20.80 -5.90 3.85
N ASN A 238 -20.97 -7.05 4.50
CA ASN A 238 -20.22 -8.27 4.21
C ASN A 238 -21.00 -9.27 3.32
N GLU A 239 -22.10 -8.83 2.71
CA GLU A 239 -22.91 -9.65 1.80
C GLU A 239 -22.27 -9.82 0.44
N ASP A 240 -22.74 -10.80 -0.32
CA ASP A 240 -22.34 -11.06 -1.70
C ASP A 240 -23.56 -11.31 -2.61
N GLU A 241 -23.48 -10.85 -3.86
CA GLU A 241 -24.56 -10.95 -4.84
C GLU A 241 -24.75 -12.37 -5.39
N GLU A 242 -23.75 -13.24 -5.30
CA GLU A 242 -23.69 -14.57 -5.91
C GLU A 242 -23.54 -15.69 -4.88
N MET A 243 -23.08 -15.39 -3.66
CA MET A 243 -22.83 -16.36 -2.60
C MET A 243 -23.80 -16.20 -1.42
N SER A 244 -24.20 -17.31 -0.79
CA SER A 244 -24.96 -17.30 0.47
C SER A 244 -24.97 -18.70 1.07
N PRO A 245 -24.53 -18.94 2.32
CA PRO A 245 -23.99 -17.95 3.26
C PRO A 245 -22.68 -17.30 2.80
N HIS A 246 -22.59 -15.99 3.01
CA HIS A 246 -21.38 -15.20 2.84
C HIS A 246 -21.39 -14.09 3.88
N GLY A 247 -20.34 -13.99 4.70
CA GLY A 247 -20.28 -12.94 5.71
C GLY A 247 -19.28 -13.17 6.83
N ILE A 248 -19.40 -12.32 7.86
CA ILE A 248 -18.58 -12.33 9.07
C ILE A 248 -19.45 -12.70 10.26
N PHE A 249 -19.07 -13.73 11.01
CA PHE A 249 -19.83 -14.30 12.12
C PHE A 249 -19.04 -14.23 13.43
N GLN A 250 -19.69 -13.82 14.51
CA GLN A 250 -19.05 -13.73 15.83
C GLN A 250 -18.75 -15.14 16.33
N CYS A 251 -17.54 -15.32 16.87
CA CYS A 251 -17.07 -16.55 17.46
C CYS A 251 -17.07 -16.44 18.98
N LEU A 252 -16.66 -17.51 19.67
CA LEU A 252 -16.39 -17.45 21.10
C LEU A 252 -15.35 -16.36 21.40
N ASP A 253 -15.69 -15.46 22.30
CA ASP A 253 -14.76 -14.43 22.78
C ASP A 253 -13.53 -15.08 23.41
N LYS A 254 -12.35 -14.65 22.98
CA LYS A 254 -11.08 -15.18 23.41
C LYS A 254 -10.02 -14.12 23.33
N LYS A 255 -9.27 -13.96 24.42
CA LYS A 255 -8.11 -13.09 24.44
C LYS A 255 -7.11 -13.49 23.35
N ARG A 256 -6.84 -12.55 22.45
CA ARG A 256 -5.82 -12.65 21.40
C ARG A 256 -4.50 -12.07 21.93
N GLY A 257 -3.37 -12.38 21.27
CA GLY A 257 -2.01 -12.17 21.79
C GLY A 257 -1.76 -10.83 22.51
N LEU A 258 -1.32 -9.81 21.75
CA LEU A 258 -0.95 -8.50 22.29
C LEU A 258 -2.13 -7.51 22.42
N THR A 259 -3.37 -7.98 22.45
CA THR A 259 -4.56 -7.12 22.56
C THR A 259 -5.38 -7.44 23.81
N ASP A 260 -6.09 -6.42 24.29
CA ASP A 260 -7.10 -6.57 25.34
C ASP A 260 -8.51 -6.81 24.75
N THR A 261 -8.60 -7.00 23.43
CA THR A 261 -9.85 -7.33 22.74
C THR A 261 -10.12 -8.82 22.83
N GLU A 262 -11.28 -9.19 23.35
CA GLU A 262 -11.71 -10.60 23.39
C GLU A 262 -12.61 -10.95 22.21
N GLU A 263 -13.23 -9.95 21.56
CA GLU A 263 -14.10 -10.19 20.42
C GLU A 263 -13.38 -10.94 19.30
N SER A 264 -14.04 -12.00 18.82
CA SER A 264 -13.48 -12.87 17.79
C SER A 264 -14.49 -13.12 16.69
N TRP A 265 -14.02 -13.20 15.44
CA TRP A 265 -14.87 -13.30 14.27
C TRP A 265 -14.24 -14.21 13.22
N VAL A 266 -15.09 -14.83 12.41
CA VAL A 266 -14.70 -15.66 11.26
C VAL A 266 -15.44 -15.22 10.01
N ALA A 267 -14.71 -15.14 8.91
CA ALA A 267 -15.26 -14.98 7.56
C ALA A 267 -15.58 -16.36 6.99
N ILE A 268 -16.78 -16.52 6.44
CA ILE A 268 -17.23 -17.75 5.78
C ILE A 268 -17.80 -17.37 4.41
N ALA A 269 -17.39 -18.09 3.36
CA ALA A 269 -17.93 -17.95 2.02
C ALA A 269 -18.32 -19.32 1.45
N ILE A 270 -19.61 -19.48 1.13
CA ILE A 270 -20.14 -20.67 0.45
C ILE A 270 -20.39 -20.33 -1.02
N GLU A 271 -19.46 -20.76 -1.87
CA GLU A 271 -19.38 -20.44 -3.30
C GLU A 271 -20.13 -21.45 -4.18
N SER A 272 -20.40 -22.65 -3.65
CA SER A 272 -20.99 -23.75 -4.42
C SER A 272 -21.98 -24.58 -3.62
N GLU A 273 -22.85 -25.32 -4.33
CA GLU A 273 -23.81 -26.26 -3.73
C GLU A 273 -23.10 -27.45 -3.06
N SER A 274 -21.92 -27.87 -3.53
CA SER A 274 -21.12 -28.90 -2.87
C SER A 274 -20.58 -28.42 -1.51
N GLN A 275 -20.08 -27.19 -1.44
CA GLN A 275 -19.67 -26.59 -0.18
C GLN A 275 -20.86 -26.41 0.76
N TRP A 276 -22.04 -26.06 0.25
CA TRP A 276 -23.25 -25.97 1.06
C TRP A 276 -23.65 -27.32 1.68
N ALA A 277 -23.59 -28.39 0.90
CA ALA A 277 -23.89 -29.74 1.37
C ALA A 277 -22.90 -30.18 2.47
N GLU A 278 -21.61 -29.91 2.31
CA GLU A 278 -20.60 -30.21 3.34
C GLU A 278 -20.78 -29.32 4.58
N PHE A 279 -20.98 -28.02 4.40
CA PHE A 279 -21.20 -27.06 5.49
C PHE A 279 -22.43 -27.45 6.33
N SER A 280 -23.51 -27.88 5.66
CA SER A 280 -24.72 -28.37 6.32
C SER A 280 -24.47 -29.60 7.18
N LYS A 281 -23.58 -30.52 6.77
CA LYS A 281 -23.19 -31.68 7.59
C LYS A 281 -22.37 -31.25 8.80
N VAL A 282 -21.46 -30.28 8.63
CA VAL A 282 -20.62 -29.77 9.73
C VAL A 282 -21.47 -29.12 10.82
N LEU A 283 -22.49 -28.36 10.43
CA LEU A 283 -23.40 -27.67 11.36
C LEU A 283 -24.59 -28.53 11.81
N ASP A 284 -24.73 -29.76 11.30
CA ASP A 284 -25.87 -30.65 11.53
C ASP A 284 -27.22 -29.94 11.24
N LEU A 285 -27.30 -29.29 10.07
CA LEU A 285 -28.48 -28.53 9.68
C LEU A 285 -29.65 -29.45 9.30
N PRO A 286 -30.91 -29.11 9.67
CA PRO A 286 -32.09 -29.87 9.26
C PRO A 286 -32.21 -29.98 7.74
N ASP A 287 -32.77 -31.10 7.25
CA ASP A 287 -32.98 -31.37 5.82
C ASP A 287 -33.74 -30.25 5.09
N GLU A 288 -34.66 -29.56 5.78
CA GLU A 288 -35.43 -28.43 5.26
C GLU A 288 -34.57 -27.20 4.94
N ILE A 289 -33.40 -27.10 5.56
CA ILE A 289 -32.43 -26.03 5.35
C ILE A 289 -31.32 -26.53 4.44
N SER A 290 -30.74 -27.69 4.72
CA SER A 290 -29.59 -28.22 3.97
C SER A 290 -29.91 -28.53 2.51
N ASN A 291 -31.18 -28.77 2.15
CA ASN A 291 -31.62 -28.97 0.76
C ASN A 291 -32.02 -27.67 0.02
N GLN A 292 -31.88 -26.49 0.63
CA GLN A 292 -32.22 -25.21 -0.01
C GLN A 292 -31.26 -24.87 -1.14
N SER A 293 -31.82 -24.44 -2.28
CA SER A 293 -31.07 -23.80 -3.36
C SER A 293 -30.50 -22.45 -2.93
N LEU A 294 -29.48 -21.95 -3.64
CA LEU A 294 -28.94 -20.58 -3.42
C LEU A 294 -30.03 -19.50 -3.31
N SER A 295 -31.05 -19.52 -4.17
CA SER A 295 -32.13 -18.53 -4.11
C SER A 295 -32.96 -18.62 -2.83
N GLU A 296 -33.23 -19.83 -2.37
CA GLU A 296 -33.93 -20.07 -1.09
C GLU A 296 -33.04 -19.68 0.09
N ARG A 297 -31.74 -19.97 0.04
CA ARG A 297 -30.76 -19.56 1.06
C ARG A 297 -30.70 -18.04 1.21
N LYS A 298 -30.73 -17.29 0.10
CA LYS A 298 -30.80 -15.82 0.13
C LYS A 298 -32.11 -15.31 0.73
N LEU A 299 -33.24 -15.94 0.43
CA LEU A 299 -34.54 -15.57 0.99
C LEU A 299 -34.62 -15.87 2.50
N ASN A 300 -34.08 -17.01 2.93
CA ASN A 300 -34.11 -17.48 4.31
C ASN A 300 -32.86 -17.10 5.11
N LYS A 301 -32.03 -16.21 4.57
CA LYS A 301 -30.74 -15.82 5.14
C LYS A 301 -30.81 -15.47 6.64
N PRO A 302 -31.78 -14.67 7.15
CA PRO A 302 -31.85 -14.37 8.58
C PRO A 302 -31.96 -15.62 9.48
N GLN A 303 -32.62 -16.68 9.00
CA GLN A 303 -32.71 -17.94 9.73
C GLN A 303 -31.38 -18.71 9.67
N ILE A 304 -30.76 -18.78 8.49
CA ILE A 304 -29.48 -19.48 8.29
C ILE A 304 -28.36 -18.78 9.08
N ASP A 305 -28.25 -17.46 8.99
CA ASP A 305 -27.25 -16.67 9.71
C ASP A 305 -27.39 -16.81 11.23
N ASN A 306 -28.61 -16.95 11.75
CA ASN A 306 -28.84 -17.21 13.17
C ASN A 306 -28.31 -18.61 13.56
N LEU A 307 -28.55 -19.64 12.76
CA LEU A 307 -28.00 -20.98 13.00
C LEU A 307 -26.47 -20.98 12.98
N ILE A 308 -25.87 -20.31 11.99
CA ILE A 308 -24.42 -20.14 11.88
C ILE A 308 -23.89 -19.39 13.11
N SER A 309 -24.49 -18.24 13.45
CA SER A 309 -24.06 -17.42 14.58
C SER A 309 -24.13 -18.16 15.92
N ASN A 310 -25.19 -18.95 16.14
CA ASN A 310 -25.32 -19.77 17.35
C ASN A 310 -24.22 -20.84 17.45
N TRP A 311 -23.84 -21.42 16.32
CA TRP A 311 -22.75 -22.39 16.26
C TRP A 311 -21.39 -21.71 16.42
N THR A 312 -21.10 -20.63 15.69
CA THR A 312 -19.81 -19.95 15.74
C THR A 312 -19.56 -19.34 17.12
N ALA A 313 -20.57 -18.74 17.77
CA ALA A 313 -20.44 -18.11 19.08
C ALA A 313 -20.00 -19.06 20.21
N GLN A 314 -20.10 -20.38 20.01
CA GLN A 314 -19.67 -21.41 20.97
C GLN A 314 -18.26 -21.95 20.69
N ASN A 315 -17.65 -21.56 19.57
CA ASN A 315 -16.42 -22.15 19.08
C ASN A 315 -15.33 -21.11 18.84
N ASP A 316 -14.07 -21.53 18.99
CA ASP A 316 -12.91 -20.70 18.70
C ASP A 316 -12.77 -20.44 17.19
N ALA A 317 -12.51 -19.19 16.78
CA ALA A 317 -12.40 -18.80 15.38
C ALA A 317 -11.33 -19.61 14.60
N GLY A 318 -10.20 -19.92 15.23
CA GLY A 318 -9.14 -20.73 14.63
C GLY A 318 -9.55 -22.20 14.48
N GLN A 319 -10.28 -22.75 15.44
CA GLN A 319 -10.85 -24.10 15.35
C GLN A 319 -11.91 -24.18 14.24
N ILE A 320 -12.79 -23.19 14.14
CA ILE A 320 -13.78 -23.08 13.06
C ILE A 320 -13.06 -23.02 11.71
N MET A 321 -12.06 -22.13 11.57
CA MET A 321 -11.26 -21.99 10.36
C MET A 321 -10.64 -23.31 9.93
N ASN A 322 -9.92 -23.99 10.83
CA ASN A 322 -9.26 -25.26 10.53
C ASN A 322 -10.27 -26.36 10.17
N LEU A 323 -11.39 -26.43 10.88
CA LEU A 323 -12.46 -27.40 10.62
C LEU A 323 -13.05 -27.18 9.22
N LEU A 324 -13.52 -25.98 8.92
CA LEU A 324 -14.15 -25.67 7.63
C LEU A 324 -13.18 -25.84 6.47
N GLN A 325 -11.92 -25.39 6.61
CA GLN A 325 -10.91 -25.60 5.58
C GLN A 325 -10.58 -27.09 5.33
N SER A 326 -10.64 -27.94 6.37
CA SER A 326 -10.45 -29.39 6.20
C SER A 326 -11.58 -30.06 5.39
N HIS A 327 -12.72 -29.37 5.23
CA HIS A 327 -13.84 -29.74 4.37
C HIS A 327 -13.88 -28.93 3.05
N GLU A 328 -12.77 -28.27 2.68
CA GLU A 328 -12.65 -27.45 1.46
C GLU A 328 -13.65 -26.26 1.41
N ILE A 329 -14.07 -25.77 2.59
CA ILE A 329 -14.95 -24.61 2.73
C ILE A 329 -14.09 -23.35 2.98
N PRO A 330 -14.18 -22.32 2.12
CA PRO A 330 -13.50 -21.04 2.31
C PRO A 330 -13.89 -20.40 3.65
N CYS A 331 -12.89 -20.30 4.52
CA CYS A 331 -13.06 -19.79 5.86
C CYS A 331 -11.76 -19.14 6.34
N GLY A 332 -11.85 -18.03 7.05
CA GLY A 332 -10.69 -17.33 7.59
C GLY A 332 -11.02 -16.57 8.86
N MET A 333 -10.14 -16.62 9.86
CA MET A 333 -10.28 -15.77 11.03
C MET A 333 -10.16 -14.29 10.59
N VAL A 334 -11.03 -13.43 11.11
CA VAL A 334 -10.86 -11.97 10.95
C VAL A 334 -9.71 -11.56 11.87
N GLN A 335 -8.54 -11.33 11.27
CA GLN A 335 -7.30 -11.06 11.99
C GLN A 335 -7.24 -9.62 12.53
N SER A 336 -6.75 -9.48 13.75
CA SER A 336 -6.29 -8.22 14.34
C SER A 336 -4.79 -8.02 14.05
N GLN A 337 -4.25 -6.85 14.40
CA GLN A 337 -2.83 -6.56 14.21
C GLN A 337 -1.91 -7.50 15.02
N SER A 338 -2.34 -7.95 16.21
CA SER A 338 -1.56 -8.95 16.96
C SER A 338 -1.59 -10.32 16.30
N ASP A 339 -2.72 -10.70 15.69
CA ASP A 339 -2.83 -11.96 14.97
C ASP A 339 -1.92 -11.94 13.74
N MET A 340 -1.90 -10.82 13.00
CA MET A 340 -0.97 -10.63 11.87
C MET A 340 0.49 -10.70 12.33
N TRP A 341 0.84 -10.11 13.47
CA TRP A 341 2.20 -10.15 14.00
C TRP A 341 2.66 -11.57 14.35
N GLU A 342 1.73 -12.42 14.80
CA GLU A 342 1.98 -13.80 15.20
C GLU A 342 1.67 -14.82 14.09
N ASP A 343 1.27 -14.36 12.90
CA ASP A 343 0.78 -15.20 11.81
C ASP A 343 1.87 -16.17 11.31
N PRO A 344 1.60 -17.49 11.27
CA PRO A 344 2.59 -18.49 10.84
C PRO A 344 3.06 -18.32 9.39
N GLN A 345 2.19 -17.84 8.49
CA GLN A 345 2.53 -17.61 7.09
C GLN A 345 3.41 -16.37 6.95
N LEU A 346 3.11 -15.27 7.65
CA LEU A 346 3.96 -14.08 7.66
C LEU A 346 5.32 -14.36 8.31
N LYS A 347 5.35 -15.18 9.36
CA LYS A 347 6.61 -15.66 9.96
C LYS A 347 7.40 -16.55 9.00
N HIS A 348 6.75 -17.45 8.28
CA HIS A 348 7.39 -18.29 7.27
C HIS A 348 7.99 -17.44 6.13
N ALA A 349 7.28 -16.38 5.73
CA ALA A 349 7.72 -15.43 4.71
C ALA A 349 8.79 -14.45 5.20
N ASP A 350 9.17 -14.50 6.48
CA ASP A 350 10.04 -13.51 7.13
C ASP A 350 9.57 -12.08 6.86
N PHE A 351 8.26 -11.85 6.99
CA PHE A 351 7.64 -10.62 6.50
C PHE A 351 8.05 -9.38 7.31
N PHE A 352 8.07 -9.44 8.64
CA PHE A 352 8.47 -8.30 9.47
C PHE A 352 9.99 -8.32 9.70
N GLN A 353 10.69 -7.39 9.06
CA GLN A 353 12.15 -7.27 9.07
C GLN A 353 12.61 -6.24 10.10
N TRP A 354 13.61 -6.57 10.92
CA TRP A 354 14.18 -5.64 11.89
C TRP A 354 15.41 -4.95 11.34
N LEU A 355 15.40 -3.61 11.33
CA LEU A 355 16.53 -2.79 10.89
C LEU A 355 17.00 -1.88 12.02
N GLU A 356 18.31 -1.64 12.07
CA GLU A 356 18.93 -0.75 13.04
C GLU A 356 18.82 0.71 12.56
N HIS A 357 18.05 1.54 13.25
CA HIS A 357 17.99 2.98 13.00
C HIS A 357 19.07 3.71 13.82
N SER A 358 19.84 4.57 13.17
CA SER A 358 21.03 5.24 13.73
C SER A 358 20.80 6.01 15.05
N GLU A 359 19.64 6.65 15.23
CA GLU A 359 19.29 7.35 16.49
C GLU A 359 18.52 6.50 17.50
N VAL A 360 17.52 5.71 17.05
CA VAL A 360 16.49 5.16 17.96
C VAL A 360 16.57 3.64 18.14
N GLY A 361 17.57 3.02 17.50
CA GLY A 361 17.87 1.60 17.59
C GLY A 361 16.98 0.73 16.69
N PRO A 362 16.76 -0.55 17.04
CA PRO A 362 16.03 -1.48 16.18
C PRO A 362 14.55 -1.09 16.04
N MET A 363 14.05 -1.16 14.80
CA MET A 363 12.66 -0.93 14.43
C MET A 363 12.18 -2.01 13.44
N PRO A 364 10.90 -2.45 13.52
CA PRO A 364 10.33 -3.36 12.55
C PRO A 364 9.86 -2.61 11.30
N TYR A 365 10.03 -3.26 10.15
CA TYR A 365 9.61 -2.80 8.84
C TYR A 365 8.85 -3.93 8.13
N ASP A 366 7.89 -3.56 7.29
CA ASP A 366 7.28 -4.51 6.38
C ASP A 366 8.32 -4.98 5.35
N GLY A 367 8.28 -6.28 5.08
CA GLY A 367 9.19 -6.93 4.15
C GLY A 367 8.90 -6.56 2.70
N LEU A 368 9.51 -7.31 1.80
CA LEU A 368 9.36 -7.10 0.37
C LEU A 368 7.92 -7.42 -0.06
N GLN A 369 7.33 -6.54 -0.86
CA GLN A 369 5.96 -6.76 -1.37
C GLN A 369 5.90 -7.81 -2.49
N PHE A 370 7.05 -8.14 -3.08
CA PHE A 370 7.20 -9.25 -4.02
C PHE A 370 8.62 -9.80 -3.92
N THR A 371 8.79 -11.06 -4.32
CA THR A 371 10.11 -11.72 -4.32
C THR A 371 10.36 -12.33 -5.68
N LEU A 372 11.47 -11.94 -6.31
CA LEU A 372 11.90 -12.54 -7.57
C LEU A 372 12.80 -13.74 -7.29
N SER A 373 12.56 -14.86 -7.96
CA SER A 373 13.26 -16.13 -7.70
C SER A 373 14.78 -16.08 -7.91
N LYS A 374 15.30 -15.11 -8.67
CA LYS A 374 16.73 -14.93 -8.95
C LYS A 374 17.35 -13.70 -8.26
N THR A 375 16.54 -12.67 -8.02
CA THR A 375 16.98 -11.36 -7.48
C THR A 375 15.97 -10.91 -6.43
N PRO A 376 15.87 -11.61 -5.29
CA PRO A 376 14.73 -11.51 -4.38
C PRO A 376 14.48 -10.11 -3.83
N GLY A 377 15.50 -9.25 -3.75
CA GLY A 377 15.47 -7.97 -3.03
C GLY A 377 15.97 -8.13 -1.59
N SER A 378 16.21 -7.02 -0.92
CA SER A 378 16.53 -6.95 0.51
C SER A 378 16.34 -5.53 1.03
N LEU A 379 15.75 -5.38 2.22
CA LEU A 379 15.83 -4.12 2.93
C LEU A 379 17.27 -3.93 3.41
N THR A 380 17.89 -2.78 3.12
CA THR A 380 19.33 -2.58 3.38
C THR A 380 19.63 -1.63 4.54
N ARG A 381 18.67 -0.77 4.91
CA ARG A 381 18.82 0.18 6.03
C ARG A 381 17.46 0.66 6.52
N ALA A 382 17.41 1.05 7.78
CA ALA A 382 16.29 1.79 8.35
C ALA A 382 16.09 3.13 7.63
N GLN A 383 14.95 3.80 7.88
CA GLN A 383 14.77 5.16 7.39
C GLN A 383 15.90 6.06 7.91
N ALA A 384 16.51 6.79 6.99
CA ALA A 384 17.56 7.75 7.34
C ALA A 384 17.01 8.97 8.10
N MET A 385 17.82 9.50 9.02
CA MET A 385 17.61 10.86 9.55
C MET A 385 17.75 11.87 8.41
N ILE A 386 17.10 13.02 8.56
CA ILE A 386 17.20 14.09 7.55
C ILE A 386 18.65 14.55 7.42
N GLY A 387 19.23 14.31 6.24
CA GLY A 387 20.62 14.67 5.94
C GLY A 387 21.68 13.78 6.58
N GLU A 388 21.32 12.60 7.05
CA GLU A 388 22.26 11.61 7.60
C GLU A 388 23.42 11.31 6.64
N HIS A 389 23.15 11.32 5.34
CA HIS A 389 24.11 10.96 4.30
C HIS A 389 24.67 12.19 3.57
N ASN A 390 24.53 13.41 4.13
CA ASN A 390 24.95 14.64 3.46
C ASN A 390 26.40 14.61 2.99
N LEU A 391 27.34 14.31 3.90
CA LEU A 391 28.76 14.30 3.56
C LEU A 391 29.09 13.21 2.53
N GLU A 392 28.58 11.99 2.75
CA GLU A 392 28.78 10.86 1.83
C GLU A 392 28.31 11.20 0.41
N ILE A 393 27.07 11.68 0.27
CA ILE A 393 26.47 12.01 -1.03
C ILE A 393 27.19 13.17 -1.71
N LEU A 394 27.51 14.23 -0.96
CA LEU A 394 28.14 15.41 -1.54
C LEU A 394 29.58 15.12 -1.96
N ASP A 395 30.32 14.34 -1.17
CA ASP A 395 31.68 13.93 -1.52
C ASP A 395 31.68 12.98 -2.72
N GLU A 396 30.72 12.05 -2.82
CA GLU A 396 30.58 11.13 -3.95
C GLU A 396 30.26 11.85 -5.27
N ILE A 397 29.40 12.87 -5.23
CA ILE A 397 28.82 13.48 -6.44
C ILE A 397 29.57 14.74 -6.89
N LEU A 398 30.08 15.55 -5.94
CA LEU A 398 30.56 16.91 -6.24
C LEU A 398 32.07 17.08 -6.16
N SER A 399 32.78 16.15 -5.53
CA SER A 399 34.25 16.09 -5.55
C SER A 399 34.77 15.77 -6.95
#